data_AF-A0A7G3ZXN9-F1
#
_entry.id   AF-A0A7G3ZXN9-F1
#
_cell.length_a   1.000
_cell.length_b   1.000
_cell.length_c   1.000
_cell.angle_alpha   90.00
_cell.angle_beta   90.00
_cell.angle_gamma   90.00
#
_symmetry.space_group_name_H-M   'P 1'
#
loop_
_entity.id
_entity.type
_entity.pdbx_description
1 polymer ?
#
loop_
_entity_poly.entity_id
_entity_poly.type
_entity_poly.pdbx_seq_one_letter_code
_entity_poly.pdbx_strand_id
1 'polypeptide(L)' 'MLILIRRMGEAIYIDKGRIKVLLISEKEGLIKLGIDAPKHIDVERKEVFIQKAMEQHALAQKLRDKSTESGGNHA' A
#
# COMPACT_ATOMS: atom_id res chain seq x y z
N MET A 1 14.65 -2.94 9.77
CA MET A 1 14.64 -1.63 9.10
C MET A 1 16.05 -1.35 8.59
N LEU A 2 16.22 -1.09 7.29
CA LEU A 2 17.50 -0.70 6.70
C LEU A 2 17.47 0.82 6.46
N ILE A 3 18.52 1.53 6.87
CA ILE A 3 18.59 3.01 6.80
C ILE A 3 19.69 3.38 5.81
N LEU A 4 19.35 4.23 4.83
CA LEU A 4 20.26 4.69 3.79
C LEU A 4 20.07 6.20 3.59
N ILE A 5 21.18 6.91 3.37
CA ILE A 5 21.16 8.32 2.98
C ILE A 5 21.38 8.38 1.47
N ARG A 6 20.47 9.05 0.74
CA ARG A 6 20.53 9.24 -0.71
C ARG A 6 20.63 10.72 -1.05
N ARG A 7 21.44 11.04 -2.06
CA ARG A 7 21.44 12.33 -2.73
C ARG A 7 20.43 12.35 -3.87
N MET A 8 20.10 13.55 -4.31
CA MET A 8 19.31 13.80 -5.51
C MET A 8 19.81 13.00 -6.71
N GLY A 9 18.92 12.25 -7.36
CA GLY A 9 19.24 11.39 -8.50
C GLY A 9 19.77 9.99 -8.14
N GLU A 10 20.04 9.71 -6.86
CA GLU A 10 20.42 8.35 -6.44
C GLU A 10 19.21 7.44 -6.26
N ALA A 11 19.42 6.15 -6.54
CA ALA A 11 18.39 5.14 -6.47
C ALA A 11 18.71 4.02 -5.46
N ILE A 12 17.67 3.37 -4.98
CA ILE A 12 17.70 2.14 -4.19
C ILE A 12 17.01 1.07 -5.02
N TYR A 13 17.67 -0.08 -5.18
CA TYR A 13 17.11 -1.25 -5.82
C TYR A 13 16.70 -2.26 -4.75
N ILE A 14 15.48 -2.78 -4.87
CA ILE A 14 14.93 -3.81 -3.98
C ILE A 14 14.59 -5.01 -4.85
N ASP A 15 14.70 -6.20 -4.25
CA ASP A 15 14.25 -7.45 -4.85
C ASP A 15 14.93 -7.76 -6.20
N LYS A 16 16.27 -7.91 -6.16
CA LYS A 16 17.13 -8.17 -7.34
C LYS A 16 16.94 -7.15 -8.47
N GLY A 17 16.58 -5.91 -8.13
CA GLY A 17 16.40 -4.82 -9.08
C GLY A 17 14.99 -4.70 -9.66
N ARG A 18 14.02 -5.52 -9.20
CA ARG A 18 12.63 -5.44 -9.67
C ARG A 18 11.95 -4.13 -9.26
N ILE A 19 12.28 -3.61 -8.08
CA ILE A 19 11.73 -2.35 -7.59
C ILE A 19 12.86 -1.32 -7.53
N LYS A 20 12.62 -0.14 -8.10
CA LYS A 20 13.54 0.99 -8.07
C LYS A 20 12.89 2.17 -7.35
N VAL A 21 13.54 2.67 -6.31
CA VAL A 21 13.15 3.88 -5.59
C VAL A 21 14.17 4.97 -5.90
N LEU A 22 13.75 6.09 -6.48
CA LEU A 22 14.60 7.20 -6.92
C LEU A 22 14.27 8.47 -6.13
N LEU A 23 15.28 9.14 -5.58
CA LEU A 23 15.09 10.47 -5.01
C LEU A 23 15.08 11.51 -6.14
N ILE A 24 13.90 12.07 -6.42
CA ILE A 24 13.67 13.00 -7.54
C ILE A 24 13.93 14.44 -7.13
N SER A 25 13.40 14.87 -6.00
CA SER A 25 13.57 16.24 -5.50
C SER A 25 13.45 16.32 -4.00
N GLU A 26 14.12 17.30 -3.40
CA GLU A 26 13.88 17.74 -2.03
C GLU A 26 13.57 19.23 -2.05
N LYS A 27 12.45 19.63 -1.45
CA LYS A 27 12.05 21.03 -1.32
C LYS A 27 11.35 21.22 0.02
N GLU A 28 11.88 22.09 0.88
CA GLU A 28 11.25 22.48 2.14
C GLU A 28 10.88 21.28 3.04
N GLY A 29 11.77 20.29 3.13
CA GLY A 29 11.55 19.06 3.92
C GLY A 29 10.59 18.05 3.28
N LEU A 30 9.99 18.39 2.13
CA LEU A 30 9.24 17.45 1.31
C LEU A 30 10.17 16.81 0.29
N ILE A 31 10.11 15.48 0.21
CA ILE A 31 10.84 14.70 -0.79
C ILE A 31 9.88 14.17 -1.85
N LYS A 32 10.32 14.21 -3.11
CA LYS A 32 9.67 13.50 -4.21
C LYS A 32 10.43 12.21 -4.44
N LEU A 33 9.72 11.09 -4.30
CA LEU A 33 10.22 9.76 -4.58
C LEU A 33 9.55 9.23 -5.83
N GLY A 34 10.35 8.76 -6.79
CA GLY A 34 9.87 7.93 -7.89
C GLY A 34 9.97 6.48 -7.48
N ILE A 35 8.89 5.72 -7.61
CA ILE A 35 8.89 4.28 -7.37
C ILE A 35 8.47 3.61 -8.66
N ASP A 36 9.37 2.81 -9.22
CA ASP A 36 9.12 1.97 -10.38
C ASP A 36 9.10 0.51 -9.91
N ALA A 37 7.99 -0.16 -10.16
CA ALA A 37 7.75 -1.53 -9.73
C ALA A 37 6.92 -2.27 -10.78
N PRO A 38 7.04 -3.61 -10.88
CA PRO A 38 6.22 -4.41 -11.77
C PRO A 38 4.74 -4.36 -11.36
N LYS A 39 3.83 -4.56 -12.32
CA LYS A 39 2.37 -4.47 -12.12
C LYS A 39 1.78 -5.40 -11.04
N HIS A 40 2.47 -6.46 -10.67
CA HIS A 40 2.02 -7.39 -9.63
C HIS A 40 2.39 -6.93 -8.22
N ILE A 41 3.16 -5.84 -8.08
CA ILE A 41 3.56 -5.27 -6.81
C ILE A 41 2.77 -3.97 -6.62
N ASP A 42 1.92 -3.96 -5.59
CA ASP A 42 1.17 -2.76 -5.24
C ASP A 42 2.10 -1.72 -4.60
N VAL A 43 2.01 -0.47 -5.06
CA VAL A 43 2.75 0.66 -4.52
C VAL A 43 1.73 1.71 -4.09
N GLU A 44 1.60 1.91 -2.78
CA GLU A 44 0.60 2.79 -2.21
C GLU A 44 1.18 3.67 -1.10
N ARG A 45 0.53 4.81 -0.88
CA ARG A 45 0.81 5.63 0.30
C ARG A 45 0.21 4.96 1.53
N LYS A 46 0.86 5.11 2.69
CA LYS A 46 0.48 4.45 3.94
C LYS A 46 -1.00 4.65 4.29
N GLU A 47 -1.48 5.88 4.15
CA GLU A 47 -2.87 6.24 4.45
C GLU A 47 -3.87 5.53 3.53
N VAL A 48 -3.53 5.35 2.25
CA VAL A 48 -4.38 4.65 1.28
C VAL A 48 -4.40 3.15 1.60
N PHE A 49 -3.24 2.57 1.91
CA PHE A 49 -3.13 1.17 2.28
C PHE A 49 -3.97 0.84 3.52
N ILE A 50 -3.86 1.66 4.57
CA ILE A 50 -4.64 1.48 5.82
C ILE A 50 -6.14 1.59 5.53
N GLN A 51 -6.55 2.59 4.75
CA GLN A 51 -7.96 2.79 4.40
C GLN A 51 -8.53 1.56 3.68
N LYS A 52 -7.84 1.05 2.66
CA LYS A 52 -8.26 -0.15 1.91
C LYS A 52 -8.38 -1.38 2.81
N ALA A 53 -7.41 -1.59 3.71
CA ALA A 53 -7.45 -2.71 4.64
C ALA A 53 -8.66 -2.64 5.59
N MET A 54 -9.00 -1.45 6.09
CA MET A 54 -10.17 -1.24 6.93
C MET A 54 -11.48 -1.47 6.17
N GLU A 55 -11.58 -0.98 4.94
CA GLU A 55 -12.76 -1.18 4.09
C GLU A 55 -12.99 -2.65 3.76
N GLN A 56 -11.94 -3.40 3.42
CA GLN A 56 -12.02 -4.83 3.16
C GLN A 56 -12.51 -5.60 4.40
N HIS A 57 -12.00 -5.25 5.58
CA HIS A 57 -12.45 -5.85 6.83
C HIS A 57 -13.92 -5.56 7.13
N ALA A 58 -14.35 -4.30 6.96
CA ALA A 58 -15.74 -3.90 7.15
C ALA A 58 -16.70 -4.59 6.16
N LEU A 59 -16.27 -4.77 4.91
CA LEU A 59 -17.03 -5.51 3.90
C LEU A 59 -17.16 -6.99 4.28
N ALA A 60 -16.07 -7.61 4.73
CA ALA A 60 -16.08 -9.00 5.19
C ALA A 60 -17.01 -9.21 6.40
N GLN A 61 -17.07 -8.23 7.32
CA GLN A 61 -18.01 -8.25 8.44
C GLN A 61 -19.47 -8.15 7.96
N LYS A 62 -19.80 -7.18 7.10
CA LYS A 62 -21.15 -7.03 6.53
C LYS A 62 -21.62 -8.28 5.78
N LEU A 63 -20.73 -8.93 5.03
CA LEU A 63 -21.04 -10.17 4.33
C LEU A 63 -21.37 -11.32 5.28
N ARG A 64 -20.72 -11.38 6.45
CA ARG A 64 -20.99 -12.37 7.49
C ARG A 64 -22.31 -12.12 8.21
N ASP A 65 -22.64 -10.87 8.50
CA ASP A 65 -23.87 -10.53 9.21
C ASP A 65 -25.12 -10.77 8.33
N LYS A 66 -25.01 -10.52 7.01
CA LYS A 66 -26.08 -10.80 6.04
C LYS A 66 -26.40 -12.29 5.89
N SER A 67 -25.41 -13.17 6.00
CA SER A 67 -25.63 -14.62 5.95
C SER A 67 -26.28 -15.17 7.23
N THR A 68 -26.11 -14.51 8.39
CA THR A 68 -26.81 -14.90 9.62
C THR A 68 -28.29 -14.51 9.64
N GLU A 69 -28.69 -13.43 8.99
CA GLU A 69 -30.10 -12.99 8.91
C GLU A 69 -30.93 -13.84 7.93
N SER A 70 -30.30 -14.41 6.90
CA SER A 70 -31.00 -15.15 5.84
C SER A 70 -31.40 -16.60 6.23
N GLY A 71 -30.92 -17.10 7.37
CA GLY A 71 -31.21 -18.46 7.86
C GLY A 71 -32.37 -18.56 8.87
N GLY A 72 -33.04 -17.45 9.20
CA GLY A 72 -33.97 -17.37 10.34
C GLY A 72 -35.46 -17.57 10.04
N ASN A 73 -35.88 -17.84 8.81
CA ASN A 73 -37.31 -17.82 8.44
C ASN A 73 -37.83 -19.14 7.87
N HIS A 74 -37.71 -20.22 8.65
CA HIS A 74 -38.55 -21.41 8.50
C HIS A 74 -38.85 -22.01 9.89
N ALA A 75 -39.96 -21.56 10.48
CA ALA A 75 -40.67 -22.25 11.56
C ALA A 75 -42.17 -22.02 11.39
#